data_AF-A0A419SJ08-F1
#
_entry.id   AF-A0A419SJ08-F1
#
_cell.length_a   1.000
_cell.length_b   1.000
_cell.length_c   1.000
_cell.angle_alpha   90.00
_cell.angle_beta   90.00
_cell.angle_gamma   90.00
#
_symmetry.space_group_name_H-M   'P 1'
#
loop_
_entity.id
_entity.type
_entity.pdbx_description
1 polymer ?
#
loop_
_entity_poly.entity_id
_entity_poly.type
_entity_poly.pdbx_seq_one_letter_code
_entity_poly.pdbx_strand_id
1 'polypeptide(L)'
;MEERQLGPISALILQGAVKLIELYYYALIARILLSWLPQLQGNRFAEFLFRITEPYLSIFRRFIPPLGMIDISPIVAFIAYRFLSGFLLDGLVQVFRFINV
;
A
#
# COMPACT_ATOMS: atom_id res chain seq x y z
N MET A 1 30.46 -18.22 2.53
CA MET A 1 29.86 -16.89 2.76
C MET A 1 28.75 -17.11 3.77
N GLU A 2 28.99 -16.77 5.04
CA GLU A 2 27.96 -16.88 6.07
C GLU A 2 26.85 -15.87 5.76
N GLU A 3 25.65 -16.33 5.45
CA GLU A 3 24.47 -15.48 5.45
C GLU A 3 24.26 -14.99 6.88
N ARG A 4 24.74 -13.78 7.16
CA ARG A 4 24.61 -13.15 8.47
C ARG A 4 23.12 -12.96 8.74
N GLN A 5 22.58 -13.83 9.59
CA GLN A 5 21.18 -13.83 9.99
C GLN A 5 20.83 -12.45 10.59
N LEU A 6 19.81 -11.78 10.05
CA LEU A 6 19.33 -10.51 10.59
C LEU A 6 19.02 -10.70 12.08
N GLY A 7 19.53 -9.80 12.92
CA GLY A 7 19.25 -9.85 14.36
C GLY A 7 17.73 -9.84 14.64
N PRO A 8 17.27 -10.42 15.76
CA PRO A 8 15.85 -10.59 16.05
C PRO A 8 15.07 -9.27 16.05
N ILE A 9 15.70 -8.18 16.51
CA ILE A 9 15.11 -6.84 16.54
C ILE A 9 14.92 -6.28 15.13
N SER A 10 15.94 -6.37 14.26
CA SER A 10 15.82 -5.92 12.86
C SER A 10 14.76 -6.71 12.10
N ALA A 11 14.66 -8.02 12.34
CA ALA A 11 13.64 -8.86 11.73
C ALA A 11 12.22 -8.46 12.18
N LEU A 12 12.05 -8.08 13.44
CA LEU A 12 10.75 -7.62 13.96
C LEU A 12 10.32 -6.29 13.36
N ILE A 13 11.25 -5.33 13.25
CA ILE A 13 10.99 -4.02 12.65
C ILE A 13 10.58 -4.18 11.18
N LEU A 14 11.32 -5.00 10.43
CA LEU A 14 11.01 -5.28 9.02
C LEU A 14 9.63 -5.91 8.89
N GLN A 15 9.33 -6.95 9.68
CA GLN A 15 8.01 -7.59 9.66
C GLN A 15 6.88 -6.62 10.00
N GLY A 16 7.08 -5.73 10.99
CA GLY A 16 6.10 -4.70 11.33
C GLY A 16 5.83 -3.75 10.16
N ALA A 17 6.90 -3.28 9.50
CA ALA A 17 6.78 -2.42 8.33
C ALA A 17 6.05 -3.11 7.18
N VAL A 18 6.37 -4.38 6.89
CA VAL A 18 5.68 -5.16 5.85
C VAL A 18 4.18 -5.28 6.14
N LYS A 19 3.81 -5.62 7.38
CA LYS A 19 2.40 -5.74 7.78
C LYS A 19 1.63 -4.43 7.67
N LEU A 20 2.26 -3.30 7.99
CA LEU A 20 1.63 -1.98 7.83
C LEU A 20 1.37 -1.65 6.36
N ILE A 21 2.31 -1.99 5.47
CA ILE A 21 2.15 -1.81 4.02
C ILE A 21 1.03 -2.70 3.48
N GLU A 22 0.95 -3.96 3.92
CA GLU A 22 -0.16 -4.86 3.58
C GLU A 22 -1.51 -4.33 4.09
N LEU A 23 -1.57 -3.82 5.33
CA LEU A 23 -2.80 -3.26 5.89
C LEU A 23 -3.28 -2.06 5.08
N TYR A 24 -2.37 -1.16 4.69
CA TYR A 24 -2.71 -0.01 3.85
C TYR A 24 -3.19 -0.44 2.46
N TYR A 25 -2.59 -1.50 1.90
CA TYR A 25 -3.06 -2.11 0.67
C TYR A 25 -4.50 -2.61 0.79
N TYR A 26 -4.85 -3.36 1.84
CA TYR A 26 -6.24 -3.77 2.07
C TYR A 26 -7.18 -2.58 2.30
N ALA A 27 -6.71 -1.51 2.94
CA ALA A 27 -7.49 -0.28 3.11
C ALA A 27 -7.80 0.39 1.77
N LEU A 28 -6.86 0.37 0.82
CA LEU A 28 -7.12 0.79 -0.56
C LEU A 28 -8.22 -0.10 -1.15
N ILE A 29 -8.11 -1.44 -1.10
CA ILE A 29 -9.15 -2.36 -1.61
C ILE A 29 -10.53 -2.04 -1.01
N ALA A 30 -10.61 -1.85 0.30
CA ALA A 30 -11.86 -1.54 0.98
C ALA A 30 -12.48 -0.22 0.47
N ARG A 31 -11.68 0.84 0.32
CA ARG A 31 -12.16 2.10 -0.27
C ARG A 31 -12.77 1.92 -1.66
N ILE A 32 -12.22 1.01 -2.45
CA ILE A 32 -12.61 0.79 -3.84
C ILE A 32 -13.98 0.14 -3.88
N LEU A 33 -14.15 -0.92 -3.09
CA LEU A 33 -15.44 -1.57 -2.91
C LEU A 33 -16.48 -0.59 -2.38
N LEU A 34 -16.10 0.28 -1.43
CA LEU A 34 -16.98 1.34 -0.91
C LEU A 34 -17.34 2.40 -1.97
N SER A 35 -16.43 2.71 -2.91
CA SER A 35 -16.73 3.64 -4.01
C SER A 35 -17.83 3.10 -4.92
N TRP A 36 -17.95 1.77 -5.05
CA TRP A 36 -19.00 1.10 -5.83
C TRP A 36 -20.31 0.93 -5.07
N LEU A 37 -20.31 1.15 -3.75
CA LEU A 37 -21.47 1.00 -2.88
C LEU A 37 -21.90 2.38 -2.31
N PRO A 38 -22.63 3.21 -3.08
CA PRO A 38 -23.02 4.57 -2.68
C PRO A 38 -23.73 4.63 -1.33
N GLN A 39 -24.49 3.58 -0.99
CA GLN A 39 -25.23 3.45 0.25
C GLN A 39 -24.33 3.42 1.51
N LEU A 40 -23.06 2.99 1.37
CA LEU A 40 -22.11 2.86 2.47
C LEU A 40 -21.17 4.08 2.61
N GLN A 41 -21.16 4.99 1.65
CA GLN A 41 -20.22 6.12 1.62
C GLN A 41 -20.42 7.10 2.78
N GLY A 42 -21.63 7.20 3.35
CA GLY A 42 -21.94 8.08 4.48
C GLY A 42 -21.57 7.52 5.86
N ASN A 43 -20.93 6.36 5.95
CA ASN A 43 -20.52 5.78 7.24
C ASN A 43 -19.14 6.33 7.66
N ARG A 44 -18.95 6.59 8.95
CA ARG A 44 -17.68 7.05 9.56
C ARG A 44 -16.49 6.17 9.17
N PHE A 45 -16.68 4.86 9.03
CA PHE A 45 -15.60 3.96 8.58
C PHE A 45 -15.19 4.23 7.13
N ALA A 46 -16.15 4.47 6.24
CA ALA A 46 -15.86 4.82 4.86
C ALA A 46 -15.12 6.15 4.80
N GLU A 47 -15.61 7.20 5.47
CA GLU A 47 -14.94 8.50 5.53
C GLU A 47 -13.51 8.42 6.04
N PHE A 48 -13.27 7.60 7.07
CA PHE A 48 -11.93 7.33 7.58
C PHE A 48 -11.03 6.72 6.49
N LEU A 49 -11.50 5.66 5.82
CA LEU A 49 -10.75 5.03 4.73
C LEU A 49 -10.47 6.02 3.59
N PHE A 50 -11.46 6.81 3.18
CA PHE A 50 -11.28 7.85 2.16
C PHE A 50 -10.19 8.84 2.58
N ARG A 51 -10.21 9.34 3.82
CA ARG A 51 -9.19 10.30 4.30
C ARG A 51 -7.77 9.74 4.30
N ILE A 52 -7.55 8.51 4.77
CA ILE A 52 -6.19 7.95 4.86
C ILE A 52 -5.62 7.57 3.49
N THR A 53 -6.48 7.24 2.53
CA THR A 53 -6.07 6.79 1.19
C THR A 53 -6.07 7.91 0.15
N GLU A 54 -6.72 9.06 0.43
CA GLU A 54 -6.83 10.18 -0.51
C GLU A 54 -5.47 10.75 -0.93
N PRO A 55 -4.50 11.02 -0.04
CA PRO A 55 -3.23 11.61 -0.44
C PRO A 55 -2.51 10.78 -1.50
N TYR A 56 -2.50 9.45 -1.32
CA TYR A 56 -1.91 8.51 -2.26
C TYR A 56 -2.67 8.52 -3.59
N LEU A 57 -3.99 8.34 -3.57
CA LEU A 57 -4.81 8.25 -4.78
C LEU A 57 -4.89 9.58 -5.55
N SER A 58 -4.80 10.72 -4.86
CA SER A 58 -4.82 12.06 -5.48
C SER A 58 -3.67 12.28 -6.46
N ILE A 59 -2.54 11.61 -6.25
CA ILE A 59 -1.38 11.65 -7.16
C ILE A 59 -1.73 10.93 -8.46
N PHE A 60 -2.36 9.76 -8.39
CA PHE A 60 -2.73 8.97 -9.56
C PHE A 60 -3.91 9.55 -10.33
N ARG A 61 -4.87 10.19 -9.62
CA ARG A 61 -6.02 10.87 -10.23
C ARG A 61 -5.63 12.01 -11.19
N ARG A 62 -4.42 12.53 -11.08
CA ARG A 62 -3.87 13.51 -12.04
C ARG A 62 -3.61 12.90 -13.42
N PHE A 63 -3.31 11.61 -13.47
CA PHE A 63 -3.00 10.90 -14.71
C PHE A 63 -4.19 10.10 -15.22
N ILE A 64 -5.01 9.58 -14.31
CA ILE A 64 -6.16 8.72 -14.63
C ILE A 64 -7.37 9.28 -13.87
N PRO A 65 -8.15 10.19 -14.50
CA PRO A 65 -9.36 10.71 -13.88
C PRO A 65 -10.38 9.58 -13.68
N PRO A 66 -11.20 9.65 -12.62
CA PRO A 66 -12.26 8.67 -12.38
C PRO A 66 -13.27 8.67 -13.53
N LEU A 67 -13.70 7.48 -13.97
CA LEU A 67 -14.73 7.34 -15.01
C LEU A 67 -16.11 7.37 -14.35
N GLY A 68 -16.65 8.57 -14.15
CA GLY A 68 -17.95 8.77 -13.50
C GLY A 68 -17.90 8.44 -12.00
N MET A 69 -18.84 7.61 -11.53
CA MET A 69 -18.90 7.15 -10.12
C MET A 69 -17.93 5.99 -9.83
N ILE A 70 -17.32 5.41 -10.87
CA ILE A 70 -16.45 4.24 -10.76
C ILE A 70 -15.01 4.72 -10.78
N ASP A 71 -14.37 4.64 -9.61
CA ASP A 71 -12.95 4.90 -9.49
C ASP A 71 -12.17 3.68 -10.05
N ILE A 72 -11.48 3.86 -11.19
CA ILE A 72 -10.66 2.82 -11.88
C ILE A 72 -9.16 2.93 -11.53
N SER A 73 -8.75 4.04 -10.88
CA SER A 73 -7.46 4.18 -10.17
C SER A 73 -7.03 2.95 -9.35
N PRO A 74 -7.95 2.17 -8.76
CA PRO A 74 -7.70 0.90 -8.07
C PRO A 74 -6.91 -0.14 -8.82
N ILE A 75 -7.25 -0.37 -10.08
CA ILE A 75 -6.59 -1.38 -10.92
C ILE A 75 -5.14 -0.97 -11.15
N VAL A 76 -4.92 0.34 -11.36
CA VAL A 76 -3.58 0.93 -11.49
C VAL A 76 -2.83 0.86 -10.15
N ALA A 77 -3.52 1.05 -9.02
CA ALA A 77 -2.95 0.88 -7.69
C ALA A 77 -2.55 -0.58 -7.40
N PHE A 78 -3.30 -1.58 -7.86
CA PHE A 78 -2.92 -3.00 -7.75
C PHE A 78 -1.69 -3.34 -8.59
N ILE A 79 -1.63 -2.82 -9.82
CA ILE A 79 -0.46 -2.97 -10.69
C ILE A 79 0.74 -2.29 -10.04
N ALA A 80 0.60 -1.03 -9.63
CA ALA A 80 1.66 -0.28 -8.94
C ALA A 80 2.11 -0.99 -7.66
N TYR A 81 1.19 -1.50 -6.83
CA TYR A 81 1.52 -2.23 -5.61
C TYR A 81 2.34 -3.48 -5.89
N ARG A 82 2.00 -4.27 -6.93
CA ARG A 82 2.78 -5.46 -7.31
C ARG A 82 4.23 -5.12 -7.69
N PHE A 83 4.42 -4.02 -8.42
CA PHE A 83 5.76 -3.57 -8.82
C PHE A 83 6.52 -2.92 -7.67
N LEU A 84 5.84 -2.12 -6.86
CA LEU A 84 6.45 -1.35 -5.77
C LEU A 84 6.77 -2.24 -4.56
N SER A 85 5.95 -3.24 -4.23
CA SER A 85 6.20 -4.14 -3.10
C SER A 85 7.41 -5.03 -3.35
N GLY A 86 7.53 -5.62 -4.55
CA GLY A 86 8.72 -6.38 -4.94
C GLY A 86 9.96 -5.49 -4.89
N PHE A 87 9.92 -4.33 -5.54
CA PHE A 87 11.06 -3.42 -5.60
C PHE A 87 11.47 -2.86 -4.23
N LEU A 88 10.51 -2.49 -3.37
CA LEU A 88 10.79 -1.94 -2.04
C LEU A 88 11.31 -3.00 -1.07
N LEU A 89 10.75 -4.22 -1.08
CA LEU A 89 11.21 -5.30 -0.21
C LEU A 89 12.60 -5.77 -0.63
N ASP A 90 12.82 -5.97 -1.93
CA ASP A 90 14.13 -6.36 -2.45
C ASP A 90 15.17 -5.26 -2.23
N GLY A 91 14.78 -4.00 -2.42
CA GLY A 91 15.61 -2.83 -2.16
C GLY A 91 15.97 -2.67 -0.68
N LEU A 92 14.99 -2.82 0.24
CA LEU A 92 15.24 -2.79 1.68
C LEU A 92 16.16 -3.93 2.10
N VAL A 93 15.91 -5.15 1.63
CA VAL A 93 16.78 -6.31 1.91
C VAL A 93 18.19 -6.06 1.38
N GLN A 94 18.35 -5.44 0.20
CA GLN A 94 19.67 -5.07 -0.31
C GLN A 94 20.36 -3.98 0.51
N VAL A 95 19.66 -2.93 0.93
CA VAL A 95 20.24 -1.86 1.77
C VAL A 95 20.65 -2.41 3.13
N PHE A 96 19.81 -3.23 3.76
CA PHE A 96 20.17 -3.91 5.00
C PHE A 96 21.36 -4.85 4.80
N ARG A 97 21.43 -5.58 3.68
CA ARG A 97 22.60 -6.39 3.35
C ARG A 97 23.85 -5.54 3.16
N PHE A 98 23.76 -4.40 2.47
CA PHE A 98 24.87 -3.49 2.18
C PHE A 98 25.39 -2.76 3.43
N ILE A 99 24.51 -2.31 4.33
CA ILE A 99 24.91 -1.68 5.60
C ILE A 99 25.55 -2.71 6.55
N ASN A 100 25.20 -3.99 6.40
CA ASN A 100 25.66 -5.09 7.24
C ASN A 100 26.78 -5.93 6.58
N VAL A 101 27.32 -5.45 5.44
CA VAL A 101 28.58 -5.88 4.80
C VAL A 101 29.77 -5.26 5.52
#